data_AF-A0A3C2BWZ5-F1
#
_entry.id   AF-A0A3C2BWZ5-F1
#
_cell.length_a   1.000
_cell.length_b   1.000
_cell.length_c   1.000
_cell.angle_alpha   90.00
_cell.angle_beta   90.00
_cell.angle_gamma   90.00
#
_symmetry.space_group_name_H-M   'P 1'
#
loop_
_entity.id
_entity.type
_entity.pdbx_description
1 polymer ?
#
loop_
_entity_poly.entity_id
_entity_poly.type
_entity_poly.pdbx_seq_one_letter_code
_entity_poly.pdbx_strand_id
1 'polypeptide(L)'
;MRLADLFSSEQLDAAIRDGFIRRQYHPSAPLAILNYTELAQFKREWNDVTRACRGLIYNTDTSHIVALPFPKFFNHGEDHHPAFSLDEPVTVTDKLDGSLGIVYLWDGQLHVATRGSFTSEQSAKATAILRKQYPIWTPPEGVTVLFEIIYPANRIVLNYGATEDLILLGGVDIATGQTLTPWDIEWPAVSAPIFPFNTFAEALAAPPRPNSEGYVVHFRNSDVRIKIKQADYVALHKIVTGWERADHLGNARHRQRLRIPVSRRPG
;
A
#
# COMPACT_ATOMS: atom_id res chain seq x y z
N MET A 1 -10.85 17.14 5.71
CA MET A 1 -10.37 17.29 4.32
C MET A 1 -11.34 16.62 3.35
N ARG A 2 -11.54 17.21 2.19
CA ARG A 2 -12.34 16.71 1.06
C ARG A 2 -11.43 16.39 -0.12
N LEU A 3 -11.94 15.63 -1.10
CA LEU A 3 -11.18 15.34 -2.32
C LEU A 3 -10.66 16.60 -3.03
N ALA A 4 -11.50 17.65 -3.10
CA ALA A 4 -11.17 18.91 -3.76
C ALA A 4 -9.98 19.65 -3.11
N ASP A 5 -9.62 19.33 -1.86
CA ASP A 5 -8.46 19.90 -1.19
C ASP A 5 -7.14 19.27 -1.69
N LEU A 6 -7.19 18.08 -2.31
CA LEU A 6 -6.03 17.39 -2.87
C LEU A 6 -5.84 17.64 -4.37
N PHE A 7 -6.94 17.63 -5.12
CA PHE A 7 -6.96 17.84 -6.57
C PHE A 7 -8.39 18.13 -7.04
N SER A 8 -8.51 18.77 -8.20
CA SER A 8 -9.81 19.11 -8.79
C SER A 8 -10.60 17.88 -9.27
N SER A 9 -11.92 18.00 -9.34
CA SER A 9 -12.81 16.98 -9.91
C SER A 9 -12.44 16.66 -11.35
N GLU A 10 -12.08 17.68 -12.13
CA GLU A 10 -11.73 17.55 -13.54
C GLU A 10 -10.47 16.71 -13.73
N GLN A 11 -9.46 16.92 -12.87
CA GLN A 11 -8.22 16.11 -12.87
C GLN A 11 -8.50 14.65 -12.49
N LEU A 12 -9.32 14.41 -11.47
CA LEU A 12 -9.69 13.05 -11.07
C LEU A 12 -10.47 12.33 -12.18
N ASP A 13 -11.49 12.97 -12.74
CA ASP A 13 -12.32 12.40 -13.80
C ASP A 13 -11.52 12.13 -15.07
N ALA A 14 -10.58 13.01 -15.40
CA ALA A 14 -9.63 12.76 -16.49
C ALA A 14 -8.77 11.52 -16.21
N ALA A 15 -8.16 11.43 -15.03
CA ALA A 15 -7.31 10.29 -14.68
C ALA A 15 -8.09 8.96 -14.62
N ILE A 16 -9.36 8.97 -14.23
CA ILE A 16 -10.25 7.80 -14.30
C ILE A 16 -10.56 7.43 -15.76
N ARG A 17 -10.98 8.41 -16.58
CA ARG A 17 -11.33 8.21 -17.98
C ARG A 17 -10.15 7.69 -18.80
N ASP A 18 -8.96 8.21 -18.53
CA ASP A 18 -7.72 7.83 -19.22
C ASP A 18 -7.15 6.50 -18.68
N GLY A 19 -7.80 5.91 -17.67
CA GLY A 19 -7.47 4.60 -17.13
C GLY A 19 -6.29 4.59 -16.17
N PHE A 20 -5.80 5.75 -15.74
CA PHE A 20 -4.72 5.88 -14.76
C PHE A 20 -5.19 5.64 -13.32
N ILE A 21 -6.46 5.93 -13.02
CA ILE A 21 -7.09 5.67 -11.72
C ILE A 21 -8.25 4.69 -11.89
N ARG A 22 -8.31 3.74 -10.96
CA ARG A 22 -9.47 2.86 -10.77
C ARG A 22 -10.24 3.32 -9.54
N ARG A 23 -11.54 3.56 -9.72
CA ARG A 23 -12.49 3.77 -8.63
C ARG A 23 -13.27 2.49 -8.38
N GLN A 24 -13.31 2.03 -7.13
CA GLN A 24 -14.15 0.93 -6.71
C GLN A 24 -15.07 1.39 -5.58
N TYR A 25 -16.37 1.08 -5.69
CA TYR A 25 -17.35 1.39 -4.65
C TYR A 25 -17.38 0.30 -3.59
N HIS A 26 -17.62 0.69 -2.35
CA HIS A 26 -17.93 -0.23 -1.27
C HIS A 26 -19.26 -0.93 -1.58
N PRO A 27 -19.41 -2.24 -1.30
CA PRO A 27 -20.61 -3.00 -1.69
C PRO A 27 -21.90 -2.55 -0.99
N SER A 28 -21.80 -1.92 0.17
CA SER A 28 -22.95 -1.57 1.02
C SER A 28 -22.88 -0.20 1.71
N ALA A 29 -21.86 0.60 1.42
CA ALA A 29 -21.65 1.90 2.06
C ALA A 29 -21.45 2.97 0.99
N PRO A 30 -21.80 4.25 1.25
CA PRO A 30 -21.48 5.39 0.40
C PRO A 30 -19.98 5.72 0.49
N LEU A 31 -19.13 4.74 0.21
CA LEU A 31 -17.68 4.86 0.21
C LEU A 31 -17.13 4.41 -1.15
N ALA A 32 -16.07 5.07 -1.59
CA ALA A 32 -15.30 4.64 -2.74
C ALA A 32 -13.81 4.68 -2.43
N ILE A 33 -13.05 3.75 -3.01
CA ILE A 33 -11.59 3.69 -2.95
C ILE A 33 -11.00 4.03 -4.32
N LEU A 34 -9.98 4.89 -4.32
CA LEU A 34 -9.24 5.33 -5.49
C LEU A 34 -7.82 4.78 -5.47
N ASN A 35 -7.45 4.07 -6.53
CA ASN A 35 -6.13 3.47 -6.68
C ASN A 35 -5.59 3.64 -8.10
N TYR A 36 -4.32 4.03 -8.25
CA TYR A 36 -3.65 4.07 -9.54
C TYR A 36 -3.56 2.67 -10.14
N THR A 37 -3.62 2.61 -11.46
CA THR A 37 -3.64 1.34 -12.20
C THR A 37 -2.24 0.91 -12.60
N GLU A 38 -2.17 -0.31 -13.11
CA GLU A 38 -1.00 -0.86 -13.76
C GLU A 38 -0.59 -0.01 -14.98
N LEU A 39 -1.55 0.62 -15.66
CA LEU A 39 -1.29 1.54 -16.78
C LEU A 39 -0.55 2.80 -16.31
N ALA A 40 -0.98 3.42 -15.20
CA ALA A 40 -0.27 4.57 -14.62
C ALA A 40 1.18 4.21 -14.27
N GLN A 41 1.38 3.02 -13.69
CA GLN A 41 2.71 2.52 -13.38
C GLN A 41 3.57 2.28 -14.62
N PHE A 42 3.02 1.62 -15.65
CA PHE A 42 3.73 1.33 -16.90
C PHE A 42 4.11 2.62 -17.66
N LYS A 43 3.17 3.57 -17.75
CA LYS A 43 3.38 4.87 -18.41
C LYS A 43 4.21 5.85 -17.59
N ARG A 44 4.46 5.53 -16.32
CA ARG A 44 5.08 6.44 -15.33
C ARG A 44 4.31 7.76 -15.22
N GLU A 45 2.99 7.70 -15.31
CA GLU A 45 2.11 8.87 -15.17
C GLU A 45 1.97 9.19 -13.67
N TRP A 46 2.83 10.09 -13.18
CA TRP A 46 2.90 10.48 -11.78
C TRP A 46 2.68 11.98 -11.61
N ASN A 47 1.51 12.32 -11.11
CA ASN A 47 1.03 13.66 -10.79
C ASN A 47 0.33 13.61 -9.42
N ASP A 48 -0.24 14.72 -8.96
CA ASP A 48 -0.85 14.77 -7.62
C ASP A 48 -2.00 13.77 -7.44
N VAL A 49 -2.83 13.59 -8.47
CA VAL A 49 -3.92 12.60 -8.47
C VAL A 49 -3.38 11.18 -8.36
N THR A 50 -2.50 10.78 -9.28
CA THR A 50 -1.98 9.40 -9.35
C THR A 50 -1.07 9.04 -8.18
N ARG A 51 -0.42 10.02 -7.55
CA ARG A 51 0.33 9.82 -6.32
C ARG A 51 -0.58 9.67 -5.10
N ALA A 52 -1.62 10.48 -4.98
CA ALA A 52 -2.54 10.45 -3.84
C ALA A 52 -3.52 9.28 -3.89
N CYS A 53 -3.97 8.86 -5.08
CA CYS A 53 -4.84 7.72 -5.28
C CYS A 53 -4.07 6.40 -5.14
N ARG A 54 -3.65 6.05 -3.93
CA ARG A 54 -2.99 4.78 -3.57
C ARG A 54 -3.80 4.05 -2.49
N GLY A 55 -5.10 3.96 -2.69
CA GLY A 55 -6.05 3.44 -1.70
C GLY A 55 -6.72 4.53 -0.89
N LEU A 56 -6.83 5.74 -1.42
CA LEU A 56 -7.58 6.84 -0.82
C LEU A 56 -9.06 6.45 -0.76
N ILE A 57 -9.66 6.49 0.43
CA ILE A 57 -11.08 6.20 0.66
C ILE A 57 -11.80 7.51 0.95
N TYR A 58 -12.92 7.73 0.27
CA TYR A 58 -13.76 8.90 0.49
C TYR A 58 -15.25 8.51 0.55
N ASN A 59 -16.04 9.34 1.24
CA ASN A 59 -17.48 9.21 1.27
C ASN A 59 -18.09 9.80 -0.01
N THR A 60 -18.88 9.00 -0.74
CA THR A 60 -19.40 9.36 -2.07
C THR A 60 -20.44 10.46 -2.05
N ASP A 61 -21.14 10.64 -0.93
CA ASP A 61 -22.23 11.61 -0.82
C ASP A 61 -21.69 13.00 -0.43
N THR A 62 -20.65 13.02 0.40
CA THR A 62 -20.08 14.25 1.00
C THR A 62 -18.73 14.67 0.42
N SER A 63 -18.07 13.77 -0.33
CA SER A 63 -16.68 13.90 -0.78
C SER A 63 -15.65 14.06 0.35
N HIS A 64 -16.02 13.76 1.59
CA HIS A 64 -15.11 13.75 2.73
C HIS A 64 -14.13 12.58 2.61
N ILE A 65 -12.86 12.84 2.87
CA ILE A 65 -11.84 11.79 2.92
C ILE A 65 -12.03 11.03 4.23
N VAL A 66 -12.19 9.71 4.10
CA VAL A 66 -12.37 8.77 5.22
C VAL A 66 -11.05 8.09 5.58
N ALA A 67 -10.20 7.84 4.59
CA ALA A 67 -8.82 7.39 4.81
C ALA A 67 -7.89 7.90 3.71
N LEU A 68 -6.73 8.43 4.12
CA LEU A 68 -5.65 8.88 3.25
C LEU A 68 -4.40 8.06 3.57
N PRO A 69 -4.03 7.06 2.75
CA PRO A 69 -2.80 6.30 2.96
C PRO A 69 -1.56 7.07 2.47
N PHE A 70 -0.37 6.52 2.71
CA PHE A 70 0.86 7.07 2.14
C PHE A 70 0.73 7.29 0.63
N PRO A 71 1.17 8.44 0.10
CA PRO A 71 1.20 8.67 -1.33
C PRO A 71 2.11 7.65 -2.02
N LYS A 72 2.03 7.55 -3.34
CA LYS A 72 2.99 6.76 -4.12
C LYS A 72 4.40 7.24 -3.85
N PHE A 73 5.22 6.36 -3.29
CA PHE A 73 6.67 6.53 -3.16
C PHE A 73 7.44 5.51 -4.01
N PHE A 74 8.69 5.83 -4.32
CA PHE A 74 9.44 5.23 -5.43
C PHE A 74 10.64 4.42 -4.93
N ASN A 75 11.17 3.55 -5.79
CA ASN A 75 12.41 2.86 -5.47
C ASN A 75 13.60 3.83 -5.61
N HIS A 76 14.68 3.56 -4.90
CA HIS A 76 15.96 4.19 -5.21
C HIS A 76 16.32 3.91 -6.69
N GLY A 77 16.79 4.95 -7.40
CA GLY A 77 17.08 4.89 -8.84
C GLY A 77 15.88 5.17 -9.76
N GLU A 78 14.68 5.47 -9.23
CA GLU A 78 13.55 5.94 -10.04
C GLU A 78 13.42 7.47 -10.02
N ASP A 79 13.32 8.10 -11.19
CA ASP A 79 13.30 9.58 -11.33
C ASP A 79 11.91 10.21 -11.11
N HIS A 80 11.27 10.02 -9.95
CA HIS A 80 9.95 10.64 -9.66
C HIS A 80 9.74 11.00 -8.18
N HIS A 81 10.83 11.03 -7.41
CA HIS A 81 10.78 11.44 -6.01
C HIS A 81 10.41 12.93 -5.93
N PRO A 82 9.57 13.35 -4.97
CA PRO A 82 9.49 14.76 -4.60
C PRO A 82 10.88 15.29 -4.20
N ALA A 83 11.07 16.60 -4.15
CA ALA A 83 12.35 17.18 -3.75
C ALA A 83 12.70 16.80 -2.30
N PHE A 84 13.94 16.36 -2.07
CA PHE A 84 14.52 16.07 -0.77
C PHE A 84 16.02 16.37 -0.80
N SER A 85 16.62 16.60 0.36
CA SER A 85 18.07 16.65 0.53
C SER A 85 18.60 15.36 1.14
N LEU A 86 19.76 14.90 0.64
CA LEU A 86 20.46 13.71 1.14
C LEU A 86 21.00 13.88 2.57
N ASP A 87 21.16 15.13 3.01
CA ASP A 87 21.64 15.49 4.35
C ASP A 87 20.49 15.58 5.37
N GLU A 88 19.23 15.45 4.93
CA GLU A 88 18.11 15.39 5.86
C GLU A 88 18.21 14.15 6.74
N PRO A 89 17.88 14.27 8.03
CA PRO A 89 17.84 13.10 8.87
C PRO A 89 16.70 12.19 8.43
N VAL A 90 16.98 10.89 8.41
CA VAL A 90 16.00 9.89 8.00
C VAL A 90 15.52 9.05 9.18
N THR A 91 14.41 8.36 8.97
CA THR A 91 14.15 7.12 9.70
C THR A 91 14.02 5.96 8.74
N VAL A 92 14.64 4.85 9.11
CA VAL A 92 14.73 3.67 8.26
C VAL A 92 14.00 2.53 8.92
N THR A 93 12.97 2.02 8.26
CA THR A 93 12.21 0.86 8.70
C THR A 93 12.41 -0.32 7.76
N ASP A 94 12.15 -1.52 8.27
CA ASP A 94 12.11 -2.73 7.46
C ASP A 94 11.05 -2.57 6.37
N LYS A 95 11.40 -2.97 5.15
CA LYS A 95 10.39 -3.12 4.11
C LYS A 95 9.81 -4.53 4.22
N LEU A 96 8.68 -4.63 4.89
CA LEU A 96 7.93 -5.88 5.00
C LEU A 96 7.26 -6.23 3.66
N ASP A 97 7.02 -7.53 3.45
CA ASP A 97 6.56 -8.15 2.20
C ASP A 97 5.22 -8.89 2.41
N GLY A 98 4.18 -8.10 2.64
CA GLY A 98 2.80 -8.56 2.78
C GLY A 98 1.87 -7.67 1.95
N SER A 99 0.76 -7.23 2.54
CA SER A 99 -0.18 -6.34 1.86
C SER A 99 -0.48 -5.12 2.69
N LEU A 100 -0.47 -3.94 2.07
CA LEU A 100 -0.90 -2.70 2.71
C LEU A 100 -2.33 -2.86 3.24
N GLY A 101 -2.50 -2.66 4.55
CA GLY A 101 -3.77 -2.50 5.24
C GLY A 101 -4.03 -1.03 5.56
N ILE A 102 -5.19 -0.53 5.17
CA ILE A 102 -5.65 0.85 5.36
C ILE A 102 -6.82 0.82 6.32
N VAL A 103 -6.62 1.31 7.54
CA VAL A 103 -7.69 1.37 8.55
C VAL A 103 -8.68 2.48 8.19
N TYR A 104 -9.96 2.16 8.26
CA TYR A 104 -11.03 3.15 8.13
C TYR A 104 -12.18 2.84 9.08
N LEU A 105 -12.86 3.88 9.55
CA LEU A 105 -14.06 3.78 10.38
C LEU A 105 -15.30 3.87 9.48
N TRP A 106 -16.21 2.91 9.62
CA TRP A 106 -17.51 2.96 8.99
C TRP A 106 -18.57 2.38 9.93
N ASP A 107 -19.70 3.07 10.08
CA ASP A 107 -20.81 2.64 10.94
C ASP A 107 -20.37 2.29 12.39
N GLY A 108 -19.48 3.12 12.95
CA GLY A 108 -18.93 2.93 14.28
C GLY A 108 -18.00 1.72 14.44
N GLN A 109 -17.62 1.05 13.35
CA GLN A 109 -16.76 -0.14 13.34
C GLN A 109 -15.47 0.10 12.56
N LEU A 110 -14.37 -0.46 13.05
CA LEU A 110 -13.11 -0.45 12.32
C LEU A 110 -13.12 -1.54 11.24
N HIS A 111 -12.58 -1.16 10.09
CA HIS A 111 -12.37 -2.01 8.93
C HIS A 111 -10.96 -1.79 8.38
N VAL A 112 -10.44 -2.78 7.67
CA VAL A 112 -9.16 -2.67 6.97
C VAL A 112 -9.40 -2.92 5.49
N ALA A 113 -9.05 -1.97 4.63
CA ALA A 113 -9.01 -2.16 3.17
C ALA A 113 -7.59 -2.49 2.72
N THR A 114 -7.44 -3.15 1.57
CA THR A 114 -6.15 -3.14 0.86
C THR A 114 -6.06 -1.91 -0.04
N ARG A 115 -4.88 -1.69 -0.66
CA ARG A 115 -4.61 -0.55 -1.57
C ARG A 115 -5.70 -0.30 -2.62
N GLY A 116 -6.45 -1.32 -3.04
CA GLY A 116 -7.47 -1.15 -4.08
C GLY A 116 -8.78 -1.90 -3.85
N SER A 117 -9.02 -2.45 -2.65
CA SER A 117 -10.24 -3.24 -2.41
C SER A 117 -10.67 -3.21 -0.95
N PHE A 118 -11.99 -3.09 -0.74
CA PHE A 118 -12.63 -3.28 0.56
C PHE A 118 -12.83 -4.76 0.92
N THR A 119 -12.92 -5.64 -0.09
CA THR A 119 -13.43 -7.01 0.05
C THR A 119 -12.47 -8.08 -0.47
N SER A 120 -11.19 -7.75 -0.66
CA SER A 120 -10.13 -8.75 -0.90
C SER A 120 -10.02 -9.75 0.26
N GLU A 121 -9.41 -10.91 0.00
CA GLU A 121 -9.12 -11.88 1.05
C GLU A 121 -8.27 -11.25 2.17
N GLN A 122 -7.26 -10.47 1.80
CA GLN A 122 -6.38 -9.76 2.72
C GLN A 122 -7.13 -8.73 3.56
N SER A 123 -8.05 -7.96 2.97
CA SER A 123 -8.85 -6.97 3.72
C SER A 123 -9.81 -7.63 4.71
N ALA A 124 -10.46 -8.73 4.29
CA ALA A 124 -11.31 -9.53 5.17
C ALA A 124 -10.49 -10.15 6.32
N LYS A 125 -9.32 -10.73 6.01
CA LYS A 125 -8.41 -11.33 6.98
C LYS A 125 -7.88 -10.30 7.98
N ALA A 126 -7.43 -9.15 7.50
CA ALA A 126 -6.95 -8.06 8.33
C ALA A 126 -8.03 -7.50 9.26
N THR A 127 -9.24 -7.32 8.75
CA THR A 127 -10.38 -6.90 9.58
C THR A 127 -10.70 -7.93 10.66
N ALA A 128 -10.63 -9.22 10.34
CA ALA A 128 -10.81 -10.29 11.32
C ALA A 128 -9.70 -10.32 12.38
N ILE A 129 -8.43 -10.13 11.99
CA ILE A 129 -7.31 -10.01 12.92
C ILE A 129 -7.51 -8.82 13.86
N LEU A 130 -7.81 -7.64 13.30
CA LEU A 130 -8.03 -6.41 14.08
C LEU A 130 -9.10 -6.62 15.16
N ARG A 131 -10.26 -7.16 14.77
CA ARG A 131 -11.39 -7.36 15.70
C ARG A 131 -11.14 -8.46 16.72
N LYS A 132 -10.40 -9.51 16.36
CA LYS A 132 -10.15 -10.64 17.23
C LYS A 132 -9.03 -10.36 18.23
N GLN A 133 -7.92 -9.80 17.76
CA GLN A 133 -6.71 -9.61 18.56
C GLN A 133 -6.67 -8.25 19.24
N TYR A 134 -7.30 -7.23 18.65
CA TYR A 134 -7.24 -5.83 19.12
C TYR A 134 -8.64 -5.19 19.26
N PRO A 135 -9.62 -5.83 19.95
CA PRO A 135 -11.02 -5.41 19.96
C PRO A 135 -11.27 -4.03 20.60
N ILE A 136 -10.37 -3.57 21.47
CA ILE A 136 -10.51 -2.31 22.22
C ILE A 136 -9.63 -1.19 21.67
N TRP A 137 -8.78 -1.49 20.69
CA TRP A 137 -7.87 -0.49 20.14
C TRP A 137 -8.64 0.47 19.24
N THR A 138 -8.32 1.76 19.37
CA THR A 138 -8.85 2.81 18.50
C THR A 138 -7.70 3.59 17.89
N PRO A 139 -7.72 3.86 16.56
CA PRO A 139 -6.72 4.73 15.95
C PRO A 139 -6.85 6.16 16.50
N PRO A 140 -5.75 6.94 16.49
CA PRO A 140 -5.83 8.36 16.79
C PRO A 140 -6.87 9.06 15.89
N GLU A 141 -7.60 10.02 16.46
CA GLU A 141 -8.61 10.77 15.72
C GLU A 141 -7.99 11.52 14.54
N GLY A 142 -8.63 11.48 13.38
CA GLY A 142 -8.15 12.16 12.17
C GLY A 142 -6.94 11.49 11.51
N VAL A 143 -6.45 10.35 12.00
CA VAL A 143 -5.31 9.64 11.44
C VAL A 143 -5.74 8.40 10.67
N THR A 144 -5.22 8.24 9.45
CA THR A 144 -5.27 6.97 8.74
C THR A 144 -4.10 6.10 9.19
N VAL A 145 -4.38 5.05 9.96
CA VAL A 145 -3.35 4.08 10.39
C VAL A 145 -3.13 3.04 9.29
N LEU A 146 -1.85 2.72 9.06
CA LEU A 146 -1.41 1.83 7.99
C LEU A 146 -0.65 0.64 8.55
N PHE A 147 -1.02 -0.55 8.10
CA PHE A 147 -0.41 -1.81 8.50
C PHE A 147 0.20 -2.53 7.29
N GLU A 148 1.16 -3.40 7.55
CA GLU A 148 1.45 -4.53 6.68
C GLU A 148 0.66 -5.74 7.20
N ILE A 149 -0.20 -6.29 6.34
CA ILE A 149 -1.00 -7.47 6.62
C ILE A 149 -0.14 -8.70 6.32
N ILE A 150 0.22 -9.45 7.37
CA ILE A 150 1.04 -10.65 7.28
C ILE A 150 0.23 -11.84 7.78
N TYR A 151 0.10 -12.87 6.94
CA TYR A 151 -0.43 -14.17 7.33
C TYR A 151 0.13 -15.26 6.40
N PRO A 152 0.17 -16.55 6.82
CA PRO A 152 0.93 -17.58 6.10
C PRO A 152 0.47 -17.81 4.65
N ALA A 153 -0.82 -17.64 4.37
CA ALA A 153 -1.38 -17.77 3.02
C ALA A 153 -1.16 -16.53 2.13
N ASN A 154 -0.72 -15.39 2.70
CA ASN A 154 -0.42 -14.15 1.97
C ASN A 154 1.05 -14.02 1.56
N ARG A 155 1.70 -15.14 1.24
CA ARG A 155 3.12 -15.14 0.93
C ARG A 155 3.36 -14.55 -0.47
N ILE A 156 4.12 -13.45 -0.53
CA ILE A 156 4.61 -12.87 -1.78
C ILE A 156 5.98 -13.49 -2.12
N VAL A 157 7.05 -13.12 -1.41
CA VAL A 157 8.38 -13.73 -1.53
C VAL A 157 8.83 -14.26 -0.17
N LEU A 158 8.82 -13.39 0.84
CA LEU A 158 9.35 -13.67 2.18
C LEU A 158 8.46 -14.65 2.94
N ASN A 159 9.09 -15.48 3.77
CA ASN A 159 8.37 -16.42 4.61
C ASN A 159 8.36 -15.91 6.05
N TYR A 160 7.16 -15.56 6.55
CA TYR A 160 6.93 -15.13 7.92
C TYR A 160 6.51 -16.27 8.86
N GLY A 161 6.65 -17.53 8.43
CA GLY A 161 6.31 -18.69 9.24
C GLY A 161 4.82 -18.74 9.58
N ALA A 162 4.51 -18.84 10.87
CA ALA A 162 3.15 -18.89 11.38
C ALA A 162 2.55 -17.52 11.73
N THR A 163 3.27 -16.42 11.51
CA THR A 163 2.82 -15.07 11.88
C THR A 163 1.51 -14.75 11.17
N GLU A 164 0.53 -14.30 11.95
CA GLU A 164 -0.77 -13.79 11.51
C GLU A 164 -1.09 -12.52 12.29
N ASP A 165 -0.70 -11.37 11.74
CA ASP A 165 -0.74 -10.09 12.47
C ASP A 165 -0.80 -8.86 11.54
N LEU A 166 -1.05 -7.71 12.16
CA LEU A 166 -0.99 -6.38 11.55
C LEU A 166 0.25 -5.65 12.06
N ILE A 167 1.26 -5.51 11.21
CA ILE A 167 2.51 -4.83 11.59
C ILE A 167 2.41 -3.35 11.29
N LEU A 168 2.49 -2.48 12.31
CA LEU A 168 2.30 -1.04 12.12
C LEU A 168 3.40 -0.43 11.23
N LEU A 169 2.99 0.23 10.14
CA LEU A 169 3.89 0.95 9.23
C LEU A 169 3.98 2.45 9.56
N GLY A 170 2.97 2.99 10.23
CA GLY A 170 2.80 4.41 10.51
C GLY A 170 1.39 4.86 10.15
N GLY A 171 1.23 6.13 9.83
CA GLY A 171 -0.07 6.68 9.45
C GLY A 171 0.02 8.00 8.71
N VAL A 172 -1.11 8.64 8.49
CA VAL A 172 -1.20 9.95 7.86
C VAL A 172 -2.26 10.76 8.59
N ASP A 173 -1.90 11.97 9.00
CA ASP A 173 -2.87 12.95 9.46
C ASP A 173 -3.72 13.41 8.27
N ILE A 174 -5.03 13.17 8.32
CA ILE A 174 -5.93 13.42 7.19
C ILE A 174 -6.09 14.93 6.95
N ALA A 175 -5.94 15.78 7.96
CA ALA A 175 -6.15 17.22 7.80
C ALA A 175 -5.00 17.90 7.06
N THR A 176 -3.77 17.45 7.32
CA THR A 176 -2.53 18.06 6.82
C THR A 176 -1.88 17.26 5.68
N GLY A 177 -2.18 15.97 5.58
CA GLY A 177 -1.48 15.04 4.70
C GLY A 177 -0.08 14.66 5.19
N GLN A 178 0.35 15.17 6.34
CA GLN A 178 1.65 14.85 6.93
C GLN A 178 1.67 13.39 7.37
N THR A 179 2.73 12.68 7.03
CA THR A 179 2.84 11.29 7.44
C THR A 179 3.40 11.16 8.85
N LEU A 180 2.89 10.15 9.54
CA LEU A 180 3.29 9.71 10.85
C LEU A 180 4.08 8.43 10.73
N THR A 181 5.00 8.27 11.67
CA THR A 181 5.83 7.09 11.80
C THR A 181 5.17 6.11 12.78
N PRO A 182 5.67 4.87 12.90
CA PRO A 182 5.13 3.94 13.90
C PRO A 182 5.17 4.43 15.35
N TRP A 183 6.13 5.29 15.73
CA TRP A 183 6.26 5.77 17.12
C TRP A 183 5.32 6.93 17.48
N ASP A 184 4.73 7.58 16.47
CA ASP A 184 3.74 8.63 16.68
C ASP A 184 2.33 8.05 16.94
N ILE A 185 2.18 6.72 16.87
CA ILE A 185 0.89 6.02 16.97
C ILE A 185 0.96 4.98 18.08
N GLU A 186 0.03 5.07 19.03
CA GLU A 186 -0.12 4.05 20.05
C GLU A 186 -0.68 2.76 19.43
N TRP A 187 0.16 1.71 19.40
CA TRP A 187 -0.19 0.40 18.89
C TRP A 187 0.29 -0.68 19.87
N PRO A 188 -0.58 -1.57 20.37
CA PRO A 188 -0.24 -2.51 21.45
C PRO A 188 0.60 -3.71 20.97
N ALA A 189 0.92 -3.79 19.68
CA ALA A 189 1.63 -4.91 19.08
C ALA A 189 2.84 -4.45 18.26
N VAL A 190 3.28 -5.30 17.33
CA VAL A 190 4.55 -5.10 16.63
C VAL A 190 4.44 -4.00 15.58
N SER A 191 5.43 -3.13 15.56
CA SER A 191 5.66 -2.14 14.51
C SER A 191 6.76 -2.58 13.57
N ALA A 192 6.82 -1.99 12.37
CA ALA A 192 7.91 -2.21 11.43
C ALA A 192 9.26 -1.95 12.12
N PRO A 193 10.20 -2.93 12.11
CA PRO A 193 11.50 -2.77 12.77
C PRO A 193 12.25 -1.54 12.27
N ILE A 194 12.87 -0.80 13.19
CA ILE A 194 13.66 0.40 12.89
C ILE A 194 15.14 0.01 12.89
N PHE A 195 15.90 0.62 11.98
CA PHE A 195 17.34 0.46 11.89
C PHE A 195 18.04 1.75 12.34
N PRO A 196 19.20 1.64 13.02
CA PRO A 196 19.94 2.78 13.55
C PRO A 196 20.76 3.47 12.44
N PHE A 197 20.10 3.84 11.34
CA PHE A 197 20.66 4.63 10.25
C PHE A 197 20.05 6.04 10.30
N ASN A 198 20.92 7.04 10.36
CA ASN A 198 20.55 8.44 10.48
C ASN A 198 20.57 9.16 9.13
N THR A 199 21.24 8.59 8.12
CA THR A 199 21.34 9.15 6.76
C THR A 199 20.88 8.17 5.69
N PHE A 200 20.48 8.69 4.53
CA PHE A 200 20.17 7.86 3.37
C PHE A 200 21.39 7.04 2.90
N ALA A 201 22.59 7.61 2.98
CA ALA A 201 23.84 6.94 2.60
C ALA A 201 24.13 5.70 3.45
N GLU A 202 23.92 5.79 4.77
CA GLU A 202 24.06 4.65 5.69
C GLU A 202 23.07 3.53 5.33
N ALA A 203 21.81 3.88 5.07
CA ALA A 203 20.78 2.92 4.69
C ALA A 203 21.10 2.22 3.35
N LEU A 204 21.66 2.96 2.40
CA LEU A 204 22.05 2.46 1.08
C LEU A 204 23.29 1.55 1.13
N ALA A 205 24.23 1.85 2.03
CA ALA A 205 25.44 1.05 2.23
C ALA A 205 25.20 -0.20 3.11
N ALA A 206 24.02 -0.35 3.70
CA ALA A 206 23.71 -1.45 4.60
C ALA A 206 23.80 -2.80 3.85
N PRO A 207 24.42 -3.83 4.46
CA PRO A 207 24.54 -5.14 3.83
C PRO A 207 23.16 -5.80 3.67
N PRO A 208 23.00 -6.69 2.68
CA PRO A 208 21.78 -7.46 2.54
C PRO A 208 21.52 -8.33 3.77
N ARG A 209 20.24 -8.53 4.09
CA ARG A 209 19.77 -9.33 5.20
C ARG A 209 19.04 -10.57 4.70
N PRO A 210 19.23 -11.74 5.34
CA PRO A 210 18.42 -12.91 5.07
C PRO A 210 16.91 -12.61 5.19
N ASN A 211 16.11 -13.19 4.29
CA ASN A 211 14.65 -13.11 4.30
C ASN A 211 14.12 -11.68 4.50
N SER A 212 14.63 -10.73 3.72
CA SER A 212 14.26 -9.32 3.80
C SER A 212 14.10 -8.72 2.40
N GLU A 213 13.10 -7.86 2.20
CA GLU A 213 12.96 -7.15 0.93
C GLU A 213 13.93 -5.97 0.85
N GLY A 214 14.16 -5.30 1.98
CA GLY A 214 15.03 -4.13 2.08
C GLY A 214 14.51 -3.12 3.09
N TYR A 215 14.48 -1.86 2.69
CA TYR A 215 14.18 -0.73 3.58
C TYR A 215 13.16 0.23 2.98
N VAL A 216 12.40 0.88 3.86
CA VAL A 216 11.74 2.15 3.58
C VAL A 216 12.49 3.23 4.33
N VAL A 217 13.03 4.21 3.60
CA VAL A 217 13.71 5.37 4.15
C VAL A 217 12.75 6.56 4.09
N HIS A 218 12.44 7.14 5.25
CA HIS A 218 11.58 8.30 5.40
C HIS A 218 12.43 9.53 5.77
N PHE A 219 12.44 10.54 4.91
CA PHE A 219 13.14 11.80 5.10
C PHE A 219 12.27 12.71 5.96
N ARG A 220 12.75 13.08 7.16
CA ARG A 220 11.89 13.67 8.20
C ARG A 220 11.48 15.11 7.92
N ASN A 221 12.25 15.86 7.13
CA ASN A 221 11.94 17.27 6.85
C ASN A 221 11.05 17.42 5.61
N SER A 222 11.38 16.71 4.52
CA SER A 222 10.64 16.74 3.26
C SER A 222 9.42 15.80 3.21
N ASP A 223 9.29 14.91 4.20
CA ASP A 223 8.27 13.86 4.28
C ASP A 223 8.32 12.84 3.11
N VAL A 224 9.45 12.78 2.40
CA VAL A 224 9.67 11.86 1.28
C VAL A 224 9.95 10.45 1.78
N ARG A 225 9.45 9.44 1.05
CA ARG A 225 9.84 8.03 1.25
C ARG A 225 10.54 7.45 0.04
N ILE A 226 11.55 6.63 0.28
CA ILE A 226 12.29 5.90 -0.75
C ILE A 226 12.40 4.44 -0.34
N LYS A 227 12.17 3.53 -1.30
CA LYS A 227 12.39 2.09 -1.09
C LYS A 227 13.79 1.71 -1.56
N ILE A 228 14.56 1.08 -0.70
CA ILE A 228 15.79 0.39 -1.09
C ILE A 228 15.44 -1.10 -1.09
N LYS A 229 15.55 -1.77 -2.24
CA LYS A 229 15.28 -3.21 -2.34
C LYS A 229 16.57 -3.98 -2.56
N GLN A 230 16.69 -5.13 -1.89
CA GLN A 230 17.82 -6.02 -2.05
C GLN A 230 17.73 -6.79 -3.36
N ALA A 231 18.89 -7.05 -3.97
CA ALA A 231 18.96 -7.65 -5.30
C ALA A 231 18.41 -9.08 -5.34
N ASP A 232 18.62 -9.85 -4.28
CA ASP A 232 18.12 -11.22 -4.11
C ASP A 232 16.58 -11.26 -4.02
N TYR A 233 15.98 -10.36 -3.24
CA TYR A 233 14.52 -10.21 -3.22
C TYR A 233 13.98 -9.84 -4.61
N VAL A 234 14.60 -8.88 -5.30
CA VAL A 234 14.15 -8.46 -6.64
C VAL A 234 14.22 -9.61 -7.64
N ALA A 235 15.27 -10.43 -7.59
CA ALA A 235 15.41 -11.62 -8.42
C ALA A 235 14.30 -12.65 -8.13
N LEU A 236 14.08 -12.99 -6.85
CA LEU A 236 13.03 -13.93 -6.45
C LEU A 236 11.62 -13.41 -6.80
N HIS A 237 11.35 -12.13 -6.59
CA HIS A 237 10.07 -11.51 -6.90
C HIS A 237 9.76 -11.61 -8.40
N LYS A 238 10.75 -11.40 -9.29
CA LYS A 238 10.58 -11.56 -10.75
C LYS A 238 10.17 -12.99 -11.12
N ILE A 239 10.77 -13.98 -10.48
CA ILE A 239 10.47 -15.40 -10.69
C ILE A 239 9.03 -15.71 -10.22
N VAL A 240 8.69 -15.31 -8.99
CA VAL A 240 7.38 -15.60 -8.39
C VAL A 240 6.24 -14.92 -9.16
N THR A 241 6.44 -13.68 -9.61
CA THR A 241 5.43 -12.91 -10.35
C THR A 241 5.40 -13.19 -11.85
N GLY A 242 6.27 -14.09 -12.34
CA GLY A 242 6.26 -14.55 -13.73
C GLY A 242 6.76 -13.54 -14.77
N TRP A 243 7.47 -12.49 -14.35
CA TRP A 243 7.92 -11.41 -15.26
C TRP A 243 8.91 -11.90 -16.34
N GLU A 244 9.69 -12.96 -16.09
CA GLU A 244 10.61 -13.51 -17.11
C GLU A 244 9.90 -14.19 -18.30
N ARG A 245 8.64 -14.63 -18.17
CA ARG A 245 7.91 -15.25 -19.29
C ARG A 245 7.27 -14.23 -20.24
N ALA A 246 7.11 -12.98 -19.82
CA ALA A 246 6.47 -11.95 -20.63
C ALA A 246 7.42 -11.34 -21.69
N ASP A 247 8.73 -11.29 -21.43
CA ASP A 247 9.71 -10.74 -22.37
C ASP A 247 10.01 -11.68 -23.56
N HIS A 248 9.71 -12.98 -23.42
CA HIS A 248 9.82 -13.96 -24.51
C HIS A 248 8.54 -14.14 -25.34
N LEU A 249 7.42 -13.56 -24.92
CA LEU A 249 6.15 -13.64 -25.63
C LEU A 249 5.54 -12.24 -25.77
N GLY A 250 6.07 -11.49 -26.72
CA GLY A 250 5.31 -10.38 -27.30
C GLY A 250 4.05 -10.93 -27.98
N ASN A 251 2.92 -11.03 -27.27
CA ASN A 251 1.58 -10.81 -27.81
C ASN A 251 0.44 -11.07 -26.81
N ALA A 252 -0.47 -10.10 -26.79
CA ALA A 252 -1.93 -10.22 -26.84
C ALA A 252 -2.66 -11.35 -26.07
N ARG A 253 -3.58 -10.88 -25.21
CA ARG A 253 -4.77 -11.53 -24.64
C ARG A 253 -4.52 -12.55 -23.53
N HIS A 254 -5.07 -12.27 -22.34
CA HIS A 254 -6.14 -13.10 -21.78
C HIS A 254 -6.83 -12.43 -20.58
N ARG A 255 -7.98 -11.79 -20.83
CA ARG A 255 -9.14 -12.00 -19.97
C ARG A 255 -9.84 -13.25 -20.49
N GLN A 256 -9.80 -14.35 -19.75
CA GLN A 256 -10.95 -15.25 -19.71
C GLN A 256 -10.86 -16.20 -18.51
N ARG A 257 -12.02 -16.28 -17.85
CA ARG A 257 -12.33 -17.01 -16.63
C ARG A 257 -12.17 -18.51 -16.85
N LEU A 258 -11.55 -19.22 -15.90
CA LEU A 258 -11.70 -20.66 -15.80
C LEU A 258 -13.14 -20.98 -15.37
N ARG A 259 -13.97 -21.39 -16.33
CA ARG A 259 -15.15 -22.24 -16.08
C ARG A 259 -14.72 -23.68 -16.37
N ILE A 260 -14.78 -24.52 -15.33
CA ILE A 260 -14.58 -25.97 -15.42
C ILE A 260 -15.84 -26.56 -16.10
N PRO A 261 -15.74 -27.31 -17.21
CA PRO A 261 -16.88 -28.03 -17.77
C PRO A 261 -17.08 -29.37 -17.05
N VAL A 262 -18.32 -29.63 -16.63
CA VAL A 262 -18.80 -30.93 -16.18
C VAL A 262 -18.85 -31.88 -17.37
N SER A 263 -18.07 -32.97 -17.33
CA SER A 263 -18.14 -34.03 -18.33
C SER A 263 -19.38 -34.91 -18.09
N ARG A 264 -20.31 -34.91 -19.06
CA ARG A 264 -21.27 -36.02 -19.25
C ARG A 264 -20.53 -37.19 -19.94
N ARG A 265 -20.65 -38.40 -19.41
CA ARG A 265 -20.29 -39.64 -20.13
C ARG A 265 -21.45 -40.08 -21.02
N PRO A 266 -21.20 -40.69 -22.19
CA PRO A 266 -22.20 -41.48 -22.92
C PRO A 266 -22.06 -42.96 -22.56
N GLY A 267 -23.18 -43.69 -22.53
CA GLY A 267 -23.27 -45.14 -22.32
C GLY A 267 -23.98 -45.50 -21.03
#